data_AF-A0AAJ7JCF2-F1
#
_entry.id   AF-A0AAJ7JCF2-F1
#
_cell.length_a   1.000
_cell.length_b   1.000
_cell.length_c   1.000
_cell.angle_alpha   90.00
_cell.angle_beta   90.00
_cell.angle_gamma   90.00
#
_symmetry.space_group_name_H-M   'P 1'
#
loop_
_entity.id
_entity.type
_entity.pdbx_description
1 polymer ?
#
loop_
_entity_poly.entity_id
_entity_poly.type
_entity_poly.pdbx_seq_one_letter_code
_entity_poly.pdbx_strand_id
1 'polypeptide(L)'
;METSILNAAHEKQRRAEALLLERRFEEAAKCHEMVASLLGEAHAQLEFSSVHLRNSSISSQPPPTVISSFHSLITLESLALQRDYHKRQAAVVRMKQAQYEEYKTTLENKQREILSKQVPTETEKSTITSTSDKLDESLRQAIFRTIEEQDSLINLISFTNNADKAFKLPKDAGTVIEELRTVNCQLRCLINSLLNQLEAKEEEVRQLTEQLNNVSTNLNDESRLDNAHSLRHVPLPPLTPLEMPLFDFTST
;
A
#
# COMPACT_ATOMS: atom_id res chain seq x y z
N MET A 1 26.64 30.96 -2.65
CA MET A 1 26.27 31.00 -1.21
C MET A 1 26.24 29.57 -0.73
N GLU A 2 27.16 29.18 0.13
CA GLU A 2 27.21 27.83 0.69
C GLU A 2 25.99 27.65 1.60
N THR A 3 24.97 26.94 1.11
CA THR A 3 23.83 26.56 1.93
C THR A 3 24.32 25.53 2.92
N SER A 4 24.30 25.86 4.22
CA SER A 4 24.56 24.90 5.30
C SER A 4 23.81 23.59 5.03
N ILE A 5 24.46 22.45 5.24
CA ILE A 5 23.94 21.09 4.96
C ILE A 5 22.56 20.91 5.61
N LEU A 6 22.37 21.47 6.81
CA LEU A 6 21.11 21.43 7.53
C LEU A 6 20.02 22.28 6.86
N ASN A 7 20.38 23.44 6.31
CA ASN A 7 19.45 24.28 5.56
C ASN A 7 19.00 23.60 4.26
N ALA A 8 19.93 22.94 3.55
CA ALA A 8 19.61 22.13 2.38
C ALA A 8 18.67 20.96 2.74
N ALA A 9 18.88 20.31 3.88
CA ALA A 9 17.99 19.27 4.40
C ALA A 9 16.56 19.80 4.64
N HIS A 10 16.41 20.93 5.35
CA HIS A 10 15.08 21.52 5.58
C HIS A 10 14.39 22.00 4.30
N GLU A 11 15.14 22.52 3.32
CA GLU A 11 14.58 22.87 2.02
C GLU A 11 14.00 21.63 1.31
N LYS A 12 14.75 20.52 1.30
CA LYS A 12 14.29 19.25 0.72
C LYS A 12 13.10 18.67 1.47
N GLN A 13 13.01 18.85 2.78
CA GLN A 13 11.84 18.46 3.57
C GLN A 13 10.58 19.23 3.12
N ARG A 14 10.66 20.56 3.04
CA ARG A 14 9.53 21.39 2.56
C ARG A 14 9.10 20.99 1.14
N ARG A 15 10.07 20.71 0.27
CA ARG A 15 9.81 20.22 -1.08
C ARG A 15 9.10 18.86 -1.09
N ALA A 16 9.48 17.94 -0.20
CA ALA A 16 8.82 16.65 -0.06
C ALA A 16 7.33 16.83 0.31
N GLU A 17 7.03 17.73 1.24
CA GLU A 17 5.66 18.04 1.66
C GLU A 17 4.82 18.59 0.50
N ALA A 18 5.38 19.51 -0.30
CA ALA A 18 4.70 20.02 -1.51
C ALA A 18 4.40 18.89 -2.53
N LEU A 19 5.35 17.99 -2.76
CA LEU A 19 5.20 16.84 -3.67
C LEU A 19 4.15 15.83 -3.18
N LEU A 20 4.00 15.66 -1.86
CA LEU A 20 2.95 14.82 -1.29
C LEU A 20 1.55 15.38 -1.57
N LEU A 21 1.39 16.71 -1.53
CA LEU A 21 0.12 17.36 -1.90
C LEU A 21 -0.19 17.16 -3.39
N GLU A 22 0.83 17.19 -4.25
CA GLU A 22 0.72 16.89 -5.68
C GLU A 22 0.54 15.39 -6.01
N ARG A 23 0.47 14.51 -4.99
CA ARG A 23 0.43 13.04 -5.13
C ARG A 23 1.63 12.43 -5.88
N ARG A 24 2.76 13.15 -5.93
CA ARG A 24 4.02 12.68 -6.53
C ARG A 24 4.85 11.93 -5.49
N PHE A 25 4.38 10.75 -5.12
CA PHE A 25 4.97 9.96 -4.03
C PHE A 25 6.43 9.56 -4.26
N GLU A 26 6.78 9.17 -5.49
CA GLU A 26 8.15 8.78 -5.85
C GLU A 26 9.17 9.90 -5.58
N GLU A 27 8.85 11.12 -6.01
CA GLU A 27 9.75 12.27 -5.83
C GLU A 27 9.78 12.74 -4.38
N ALA A 28 8.65 12.66 -3.66
CA ALA A 28 8.60 12.94 -2.24
C ALA A 28 9.46 11.95 -1.43
N ALA A 29 9.42 10.66 -1.77
CA ALA A 29 10.26 9.63 -1.14
C ALA A 29 11.74 9.93 -1.36
N LYS A 30 12.14 10.24 -2.60
CA LYS A 30 13.53 10.66 -2.92
C LYS A 30 13.96 11.89 -2.14
N CYS A 31 13.06 12.86 -1.94
CA CYS A 31 13.36 14.03 -1.13
C CYS A 31 13.67 13.65 0.32
N HIS A 32 12.88 12.78 0.95
CA HIS A 32 13.16 12.29 2.31
C HIS A 32 14.45 11.46 2.39
N GLU A 33 14.80 10.69 1.36
CA GLU A 33 16.08 9.98 1.30
C GLU A 33 17.27 10.93 1.19
N MET A 34 17.16 11.96 0.34
CA MET A 34 18.18 13.01 0.24
C MET A 34 18.36 13.73 1.58
N VAL A 35 17.27 14.02 2.30
CA VAL A 35 17.33 14.60 3.66
C VAL A 35 18.08 13.67 4.61
N ALA A 36 17.75 12.37 4.61
CA ALA A 36 18.45 11.40 5.47
C ALA A 36 19.96 11.32 5.15
N SER A 37 20.34 11.40 3.87
CA SER A 37 21.76 11.45 3.46
C SER A 37 22.45 12.71 3.96
N LEU A 38 21.84 13.89 3.80
CA LEU A 38 22.40 15.17 4.26
C LEU A 38 22.53 15.21 5.79
N LEU A 39 21.53 14.71 6.53
CA LEU A 39 21.61 14.60 8.00
C LEU A 39 22.69 13.60 8.43
N GLY A 40 22.90 12.52 7.68
CA GLY A 40 23.99 11.58 7.90
C GLY A 40 25.37 12.21 7.69
N GLU A 41 25.52 13.04 6.66
CA GLU A 41 26.75 13.80 6.41
C GLU A 41 27.02 14.83 7.53
N ALA A 42 25.99 15.59 7.93
CA ALA A 42 26.09 16.54 9.03
C ALA A 42 26.47 15.84 10.35
N HIS A 43 25.90 14.66 10.62
CA HIS A 43 26.26 13.84 11.78
C HIS A 43 27.74 13.43 11.73
N ALA A 44 28.23 12.93 10.59
CA ALA A 44 29.62 12.50 10.45
C ALA A 44 30.62 13.66 10.59
N GLN A 45 30.29 14.85 10.07
CA GLN A 45 31.11 16.05 10.22
C GLN A 45 31.18 16.50 11.69
N LEU A 46 30.04 16.49 12.40
CA LEU A 46 29.96 16.85 13.81
C LEU A 46 30.72 15.84 14.68
N GLU A 47 30.57 14.55 14.41
CA GLU A 47 31.25 13.47 15.12
C GLU A 47 32.77 13.57 14.95
N PHE A 48 33.25 13.80 13.71
CA PHE A 48 34.66 14.01 13.43
C PHE A 48 35.22 15.24 14.18
N SER A 49 34.47 16.35 14.19
CA SER A 49 34.87 17.56 14.92
C SER A 49 34.96 17.33 16.44
N SER A 50 34.03 16.55 17.01
CA SER A 50 34.01 16.21 18.44
C SER A 50 35.20 15.34 18.83
N VAL A 51 35.59 14.37 17.99
CA VAL A 51 36.77 13.52 18.24
C VAL A 51 38.07 14.36 18.15
N HIS A 52 38.15 15.30 17.22
CA HIS A 52 39.30 16.20 17.10
C HIS A 52 39.48 17.09 18.34
N LEU A 53 38.39 17.69 18.85
CA LEU A 53 38.43 18.48 20.09
C LEU A 53 38.91 17.65 21.29
N ARG A 54 38.46 16.39 21.40
CA ARG A 54 38.86 15.49 22.48
C ARG A 54 40.36 15.17 22.45
N ASN A 55 40.94 15.04 21.27
CA ASN A 55 42.37 14.75 21.11
C ASN A 55 43.24 15.99 21.37
N SER A 56 42.75 17.19 21.03
CA SER A 56 43.45 18.46 21.28
C SER A 56 43.41 18.89 22.75
N SER A 57 42.40 18.48 23.52
CA SER A 57 42.25 18.81 24.95
C SER A 57 43.27 18.17 25.90
N ILE A 58 44.20 17.36 25.40
CA ILE A 58 45.35 16.84 26.18
C ILE A 58 46.43 17.94 26.37
N SER A 59 46.36 19.04 25.62
CA SER A 59 47.24 20.21 25.78
C SER A 59 46.53 21.34 26.55
N SER A 60 46.80 21.37 27.85
CA SER A 60 46.58 22.43 28.87
C SER A 60 45.81 23.71 28.47
N GLN A 61 44.51 23.82 28.84
CA GLN A 61 43.82 25.05 29.30
C GLN A 61 42.36 24.79 29.83
N PRO A 62 41.75 25.69 30.65
CA PRO A 62 40.61 25.42 31.55
C PRO A 62 39.22 25.78 30.92
N PRO A 63 38.07 25.94 31.62
CA PRO A 63 36.96 24.98 31.64
C PRO A 63 35.59 25.49 31.11
N PRO A 64 35.41 25.84 29.81
CA PRO A 64 34.08 25.90 29.18
C PRO A 64 33.73 24.63 28.38
N THR A 65 34.67 23.69 28.25
CA THR A 65 34.59 22.52 27.34
C THR A 65 33.48 21.53 27.69
N VAL A 66 33.11 21.43 28.97
CA VAL A 66 32.14 20.44 29.45
C VAL A 66 30.73 20.70 28.91
N ILE A 67 30.28 21.96 28.93
CA ILE A 67 28.94 22.35 28.44
C ILE A 67 28.86 22.16 26.91
N SER A 68 29.92 22.50 26.18
CA SER A 68 30.00 22.28 24.72
C SER A 68 29.97 20.79 24.34
N SER A 69 30.57 19.92 25.15
CA SER A 69 30.58 18.47 24.92
C SER A 69 29.19 17.86 25.09
N PHE A 70 28.44 18.27 26.12
CA PHE A 70 27.06 17.82 26.31
C PHE A 70 26.15 18.29 25.18
N HIS A 71 26.24 19.55 24.76
CA HIS A 71 25.46 20.04 23.60
C HIS A 71 25.83 19.33 22.29
N SER A 72 27.11 18.99 22.08
CA SER A 72 27.52 18.21 20.90
C SER A 72 26.92 16.81 20.90
N LEU A 73 26.86 16.14 22.06
CA LEU A 73 26.25 14.81 22.19
C LEU A 73 24.74 14.85 21.93
N ILE A 74 24.05 15.81 22.53
CA ILE A 74 22.61 16.05 22.31
C ILE A 74 22.34 16.33 20.82
N THR A 75 23.21 17.10 20.17
CA THR A 75 23.06 17.43 18.74
C THR A 75 23.28 16.20 17.85
N LEU A 76 24.27 15.35 18.14
CA LEU A 76 24.48 14.08 17.43
C LEU A 76 23.26 13.17 17.53
N GLU A 77 22.74 12.99 18.75
CA GLU A 77 21.54 12.18 18.99
C GLU A 77 20.33 12.76 18.26
N SER A 78 20.11 14.07 18.32
CA SER A 78 19.02 14.75 17.60
C SER A 78 19.11 14.53 16.09
N LEU A 79 20.29 14.66 15.50
CA LEU A 79 20.52 14.43 14.06
C LEU A 79 20.28 12.96 13.68
N ALA A 80 20.71 12.01 14.51
CA ALA A 80 20.46 10.59 14.29
C ALA A 80 18.95 10.27 14.31
N LEU A 81 18.21 10.81 15.28
CA LEU A 81 16.77 10.65 15.37
C LEU A 81 16.03 11.26 14.16
N GLN A 82 16.42 12.47 13.73
CA GLN A 82 15.84 13.12 12.55
C GLN A 82 16.13 12.34 11.26
N ARG A 83 17.35 11.83 11.09
CA ARG A 83 17.71 10.97 9.96
C ARG A 83 16.82 9.73 9.92
N ASP A 84 16.66 9.06 11.06
CA ASP A 84 15.88 7.83 11.13
C ASP A 84 14.38 8.09 10.94
N TYR A 85 13.88 9.24 11.40
CA TYR A 85 12.56 9.73 11.05
C TYR A 85 12.39 9.85 9.53
N HIS A 86 13.31 10.50 8.83
CA HIS A 86 13.20 10.66 7.38
C HIS A 86 13.35 9.35 6.60
N LYS A 87 14.15 8.39 7.09
CA LYS A 87 14.17 7.03 6.54
C LYS A 87 12.82 6.34 6.66
N ARG A 88 12.19 6.41 7.84
CA ARG A 88 10.84 5.87 8.05
C ARG A 88 9.80 6.58 7.19
N GLN A 89 9.89 7.90 7.09
CA GLN A 89 8.99 8.71 6.26
C GLN A 89 9.11 8.31 4.77
N ALA A 90 10.31 8.11 4.26
CA ALA A 90 10.51 7.62 2.89
C ALA A 90 9.86 6.25 2.67
N ALA A 91 9.99 5.32 3.63
CA ALA A 91 9.33 4.02 3.57
C ALA A 91 7.80 4.11 3.56
N VAL A 92 7.23 4.96 4.43
CA VAL A 92 5.77 5.21 4.46
C VAL A 92 5.28 5.80 3.14
N VAL A 93 6.01 6.75 2.56
CA VAL A 93 5.66 7.35 1.27
C VAL A 93 5.71 6.33 0.14
N ARG A 94 6.72 5.45 0.10
CA ARG A 94 6.77 4.33 -0.86
C ARG A 94 5.64 3.34 -0.69
N MET A 95 5.25 3.03 0.54
CA MET A 95 4.10 2.17 0.80
C MET A 95 2.81 2.80 0.25
N LYS A 96 2.60 4.10 0.47
CA LYS A 96 1.48 4.85 -0.10
C LYS A 96 1.51 4.86 -1.63
N GLN A 97 2.69 4.97 -2.24
CA GLN A 97 2.86 4.87 -3.68
C GLN A 97 2.41 3.51 -4.22
N ALA A 98 2.90 2.41 -3.63
CA ALA A 98 2.55 1.06 -4.05
C ALA A 98 1.03 0.82 -3.95
N GLN A 99 0.41 1.24 -2.84
CA GLN A 99 -1.04 1.17 -2.67
C GLN A 99 -1.80 1.94 -3.75
N TYR A 100 -1.32 3.13 -4.12
CA TYR A 100 -1.94 3.93 -5.17
C TYR A 100 -1.79 3.29 -6.56
N GLU A 101 -0.64 2.71 -6.87
CA GLU A 101 -0.38 2.01 -8.13
C GLU A 101 -1.21 0.73 -8.25
N GLU A 102 -1.36 -0.05 -7.18
CA GLU A 102 -2.26 -1.21 -7.13
C GLU A 102 -3.73 -0.81 -7.36
N TYR A 103 -4.18 0.25 -6.70
CA TYR A 103 -5.53 0.77 -6.91
C TYR A 103 -5.74 1.24 -8.36
N LYS A 104 -4.76 1.95 -8.93
CA LYS A 104 -4.82 2.43 -10.31
C LYS A 104 -4.87 1.26 -11.31
N THR A 105 -3.99 0.27 -11.14
CA THR A 105 -3.93 -0.91 -12.02
C THR A 105 -5.20 -1.76 -11.96
N THR A 106 -5.79 -1.95 -10.77
CA THR A 106 -7.08 -2.64 -10.64
C THR A 106 -8.23 -1.90 -11.33
N LEU A 107 -8.24 -0.57 -11.29
CA LEU A 107 -9.23 0.25 -12.00
C LEU A 107 -9.05 0.17 -13.52
N GLU A 108 -7.81 0.24 -14.01
CA GLU A 108 -7.49 0.04 -15.43
C GLU A 108 -7.86 -1.38 -15.90
N ASN A 109 -7.65 -2.40 -15.07
CA ASN A 109 -8.09 -3.78 -15.37
C ASN A 109 -9.60 -3.88 -15.51
N LYS A 110 -10.36 -3.28 -14.59
CA LYS A 110 -11.83 -3.24 -14.68
C LYS A 110 -12.29 -2.49 -15.94
N GLN A 111 -11.64 -1.38 -16.28
CA GLN A 111 -11.95 -0.63 -17.50
C GLN A 111 -11.66 -1.46 -18.75
N ARG A 112 -10.53 -2.18 -18.80
CA ARG A 112 -10.20 -3.11 -19.88
C ARG A 112 -11.19 -4.25 -19.98
N GLU A 113 -11.65 -4.79 -18.84
CA GLU A 113 -12.64 -5.87 -18.82
C GLU A 113 -14.01 -5.40 -19.35
N ILE A 114 -14.42 -4.18 -19.00
CA ILE A 114 -15.65 -3.57 -19.54
C ILE A 114 -15.49 -3.35 -21.06
N LEU A 115 -14.37 -2.79 -21.50
CA LEU A 115 -14.09 -2.58 -22.93
C LEU A 115 -13.99 -3.91 -23.69
N SER A 116 -13.34 -4.94 -23.13
CA SER A 116 -13.23 -6.25 -23.77
C SER A 116 -14.57 -6.97 -23.84
N LYS A 117 -15.45 -6.78 -22.85
CA LYS A 117 -16.85 -7.27 -22.90
C LYS A 117 -17.72 -6.50 -23.90
N GLN A 118 -17.36 -5.25 -24.22
CA GLN A 118 -18.02 -4.44 -25.25
C GLN A 118 -17.47 -4.68 -26.66
N VAL A 119 -16.41 -5.47 -26.83
CA VAL A 119 -15.91 -5.92 -28.13
C VAL A 119 -16.44 -7.34 -28.37
N PRO A 120 -17.49 -7.55 -29.18
CA PRO A 120 -17.69 -8.84 -29.80
C PRO A 120 -16.42 -9.12 -30.60
N THR A 121 -15.85 -10.30 -30.40
CA THR A 121 -14.79 -10.86 -31.23
C THR A 121 -15.20 -10.83 -32.71
N GLU A 122 -14.89 -9.73 -33.41
CA GLU A 122 -14.69 -9.70 -34.85
C GLU A 122 -13.18 -9.70 -35.08
N THR A 123 -12.67 -10.87 -35.44
CA THR A 123 -11.32 -11.09 -35.90
C THR A 123 -11.12 -10.39 -37.24
N GLU A 124 -10.15 -9.48 -37.25
CA GLU A 124 -9.33 -9.02 -38.38
C GLU A 124 -9.88 -8.10 -39.49
N LYS A 125 -9.06 -7.06 -39.70
CA LYS A 125 -8.82 -6.25 -40.91
C LYS A 125 -9.72 -5.04 -41.19
N SER A 126 -9.13 -3.90 -40.82
CA SER A 126 -8.98 -2.67 -41.61
C SER A 126 -10.24 -2.05 -42.22
N THR A 127 -10.55 -0.86 -41.71
CA THR A 127 -10.63 0.35 -42.52
C THR A 127 -11.60 0.31 -43.71
N ILE A 128 -12.81 0.82 -43.44
CA ILE A 128 -13.62 1.62 -44.37
C ILE A 128 -14.02 0.89 -45.67
N THR A 129 -15.11 0.10 -45.62
CA THR A 129 -16.21 0.05 -46.64
C THR A 129 -17.28 -0.98 -46.25
N SER A 130 -18.52 -0.75 -46.68
CA SER A 130 -19.59 -1.73 -46.93
C SER A 130 -20.16 -2.59 -45.78
N THR A 131 -21.36 -2.21 -45.31
CA THR A 131 -22.31 -3.07 -44.56
C THR A 131 -22.76 -4.33 -45.32
N SER A 132 -22.41 -4.46 -46.61
CA SER A 132 -22.64 -5.63 -47.44
C SER A 132 -21.75 -6.80 -47.06
N ASP A 133 -20.51 -6.56 -46.65
CA ASP A 133 -19.51 -7.62 -46.43
C ASP A 133 -19.77 -8.38 -45.13
N LYS A 134 -20.41 -7.74 -44.13
CA LYS A 134 -20.84 -8.41 -42.89
C LYS A 134 -21.97 -9.41 -43.11
N LEU A 135 -22.91 -9.10 -44.01
CA LEU A 135 -24.00 -10.02 -44.36
C LEU A 135 -23.46 -11.21 -45.16
N ASP A 136 -22.49 -10.95 -46.04
CA ASP A 136 -21.86 -11.99 -46.85
C ASP A 136 -20.98 -12.91 -45.99
N GLU A 137 -20.26 -12.37 -45.00
CA GLU A 137 -19.50 -13.17 -44.03
C GLU A 137 -20.41 -13.95 -43.07
N SER A 138 -21.54 -13.35 -42.65
CA SER A 138 -22.54 -14.05 -41.84
C SER A 138 -23.21 -15.19 -42.60
N LEU A 139 -23.55 -14.98 -43.87
CA LEU A 139 -24.09 -16.01 -44.75
C LEU A 139 -23.07 -17.12 -45.00
N ARG A 140 -21.81 -16.75 -45.25
CA ARG A 140 -20.70 -17.69 -45.41
C ARG A 140 -20.50 -18.56 -44.18
N GLN A 141 -20.53 -17.98 -42.97
CA GLN A 141 -20.47 -18.75 -41.72
C GLN A 141 -21.67 -19.67 -41.52
N ALA A 142 -22.87 -19.25 -41.90
CA ALA A 142 -24.06 -20.11 -41.83
C ALA A 142 -23.94 -21.32 -42.78
N ILE A 143 -23.46 -21.09 -44.00
CA ILE A 143 -23.24 -22.16 -45.00
C ILE A 143 -22.19 -23.16 -44.49
N PHE A 144 -21.04 -22.71 -43.98
CA PHE A 144 -20.02 -23.61 -43.46
C PHE A 144 -20.50 -24.41 -42.24
N ARG A 145 -21.29 -23.79 -41.35
CA ARG A 145 -21.88 -24.47 -40.21
C ARG A 145 -22.86 -25.57 -40.63
N THR A 146 -23.72 -25.29 -41.62
CA THR A 146 -24.65 -26.29 -42.15
C THR A 146 -23.92 -27.45 -42.83
N ILE A 147 -22.81 -27.18 -43.53
CA ILE A 147 -21.98 -28.23 -44.13
C ILE A 147 -21.36 -29.12 -43.04
N GLU A 148 -20.78 -28.52 -42.01
CA GLU A 148 -20.15 -29.24 -40.89
C GLU A 148 -21.17 -30.11 -40.11
N GLU A 149 -22.38 -29.57 -39.86
CA GLU A 149 -23.48 -30.31 -39.24
C GLU A 149 -23.92 -31.51 -40.08
N GLN A 150 -24.00 -31.35 -41.41
CA GLN A 150 -24.36 -32.43 -42.31
C GLN A 150 -23.25 -33.47 -42.48
N ASP A 151 -21.98 -33.07 -42.54
CA ASP A 151 -20.84 -33.99 -42.58
C ASP A 151 -20.75 -34.84 -41.29
N SER A 152 -21.14 -34.28 -40.14
CA SER A 152 -21.24 -35.04 -38.90
C SER A 152 -22.35 -36.11 -38.95
N LEU A 153 -23.47 -35.85 -39.65
CA LEU A 153 -24.52 -36.84 -39.90
C LEU A 153 -24.08 -37.90 -40.90
N ILE A 154 -23.36 -37.52 -41.95
CA ILE A 154 -22.78 -38.45 -42.93
C ILE A 154 -21.78 -39.38 -42.23
N ASN A 155 -20.91 -38.84 -41.37
CA ASN A 155 -20.01 -39.64 -40.55
C ASN A 155 -20.79 -40.61 -39.66
N LEU A 156 -21.84 -40.17 -38.97
CA LEU A 156 -22.69 -41.03 -38.15
C LEU A 156 -23.31 -42.18 -38.96
N ILE A 157 -23.80 -41.90 -40.16
CA ILE A 157 -24.36 -42.91 -41.06
C ILE A 157 -23.26 -43.85 -41.59
N SER A 158 -22.09 -43.33 -41.92
CA SER A 158 -20.91 -44.13 -42.31
C SER A 158 -20.43 -45.05 -41.18
N PHE A 159 -20.56 -44.65 -39.91
CA PHE A 159 -20.31 -45.52 -38.76
C PHE A 159 -21.41 -46.57 -38.56
N THR A 160 -22.67 -46.29 -38.92
CA THR A 160 -23.78 -47.26 -38.79
C THR A 160 -23.81 -48.35 -39.87
N ASN A 161 -23.17 -48.15 -41.03
CA ASN A 161 -23.13 -49.13 -42.11
C ASN A 161 -22.13 -50.28 -41.89
N ASN A 162 -21.32 -50.23 -40.83
CA ASN A 162 -20.50 -51.36 -40.40
C ASN A 162 -21.27 -52.16 -39.35
N ALA A 163 -21.95 -53.20 -39.84
CA ALA A 163 -22.71 -54.14 -39.02
C ALA A 163 -21.87 -54.77 -37.89
N ASP A 164 -22.58 -55.17 -36.85
CA ASP A 164 -22.17 -56.13 -35.81
C ASP A 164 -21.37 -55.60 -34.63
N LYS A 165 -22.03 -54.82 -33.77
CA LYS A 165 -21.84 -54.98 -32.32
C LYS A 165 -23.07 -54.53 -31.54
N ALA A 166 -23.60 -55.47 -30.75
CA ALA A 166 -24.63 -55.23 -29.76
C ALA A 166 -24.22 -54.09 -28.82
N PHE A 167 -24.73 -52.89 -29.06
CA PHE A 167 -24.64 -51.80 -28.09
C PHE A 167 -25.77 -52.00 -27.08
N LYS A 168 -25.36 -52.25 -25.84
CA LYS A 168 -26.20 -52.08 -24.65
C LYS A 168 -26.94 -50.75 -24.81
N LEU A 169 -28.25 -50.81 -24.61
CA LEU A 169 -29.18 -49.68 -24.65
C LEU A 169 -28.49 -48.39 -24.13
N PRO A 170 -28.48 -47.29 -24.90
CA PRO A 170 -28.03 -46.00 -24.39
C PRO A 170 -28.75 -45.74 -23.06
N LYS A 171 -28.02 -45.35 -22.00
CA LYS A 171 -28.62 -45.00 -20.71
C LYS A 171 -29.87 -44.15 -20.96
N ASP A 172 -31.01 -44.59 -20.43
CA ASP A 172 -32.30 -43.95 -20.66
C ASP A 172 -32.17 -42.45 -20.42
N ALA A 173 -32.59 -41.64 -21.39
CA ALA A 173 -32.46 -40.19 -21.33
C ALA A 173 -33.14 -39.64 -20.06
N GLY A 174 -34.18 -40.32 -19.57
CA GLY A 174 -34.83 -40.04 -18.28
C GLY A 174 -33.86 -40.12 -17.10
N THR A 175 -33.11 -41.22 -16.99
CA THR A 175 -32.11 -41.41 -15.92
C THR A 175 -31.00 -40.36 -15.98
N VAL A 176 -30.48 -40.05 -17.18
CA VAL A 176 -29.42 -39.03 -17.34
C VAL A 176 -29.93 -37.65 -16.94
N ILE A 177 -31.18 -37.30 -17.29
CA ILE A 177 -31.80 -36.02 -16.92
C ILE A 177 -32.01 -35.93 -15.40
N GLU A 178 -32.39 -37.03 -14.75
CA GLU A 178 -32.60 -37.08 -13.30
C GLU A 178 -31.29 -37.00 -12.50
N GLU A 179 -30.24 -37.68 -12.97
CA GLU A 179 -28.87 -37.55 -12.45
C GLU A 179 -28.38 -36.09 -12.61
N LEU A 180 -28.55 -35.49 -13.79
CA LEU A 180 -28.19 -34.09 -14.03
C LEU A 180 -28.96 -33.13 -13.11
N ARG A 181 -30.26 -33.34 -12.92
CA ARG A 181 -31.08 -32.53 -12.01
C ARG A 181 -30.58 -32.63 -10.57
N THR A 182 -30.23 -33.83 -10.14
CA THR A 182 -29.71 -34.07 -8.80
C THR A 182 -28.36 -33.38 -8.60
N VAL A 183 -27.44 -33.52 -9.55
CA VAL A 183 -26.13 -32.83 -9.51
C VAL A 183 -26.31 -31.31 -9.57
N ASN A 184 -27.21 -30.80 -10.40
CA ASN A 184 -27.47 -29.37 -10.49
C ASN A 184 -28.08 -28.82 -9.18
N CYS A 185 -28.96 -29.59 -8.53
CA CYS A 185 -29.49 -29.26 -7.22
C CYS A 185 -28.38 -29.22 -6.16
N GLN A 186 -27.51 -30.24 -6.13
CA GLN A 186 -26.36 -30.29 -5.22
C GLN A 186 -25.39 -29.11 -5.44
N LEU A 187 -25.10 -28.76 -6.70
CA LEU A 187 -24.29 -27.60 -7.04
C LEU A 187 -24.92 -26.30 -6.56
N ARG A 188 -26.23 -26.11 -6.75
CA ARG A 188 -26.94 -24.93 -6.26
C ARG A 188 -26.90 -24.83 -4.74
N CYS A 189 -27.10 -25.96 -4.03
CA CYS A 189 -26.99 -26.02 -2.58
C CYS A 189 -25.57 -25.69 -2.09
N LEU A 190 -24.55 -26.23 -2.76
CA LEU A 190 -23.14 -25.94 -2.44
C LEU A 190 -22.80 -24.47 -2.67
N ILE A 191 -23.22 -23.90 -3.81
CA ILE A 191 -23.03 -22.48 -4.13
C ILE A 191 -23.69 -21.61 -3.05
N ASN A 192 -24.93 -21.94 -2.66
CA ASN A 192 -25.62 -21.21 -1.60
C ASN A 192 -24.89 -21.31 -0.25
N SER A 193 -24.35 -22.47 0.08
CA SER A 193 -23.52 -22.65 1.29
C SER A 193 -22.25 -21.81 1.24
N LEU A 194 -21.54 -21.80 0.10
CA LEU A 194 -20.33 -21.01 -0.07
C LEU A 194 -20.61 -19.50 -0.03
N LEU A 195 -21.74 -19.05 -0.60
CA LEU A 195 -22.17 -17.66 -0.51
C LEU A 195 -22.46 -17.26 0.94
N ASN A 196 -23.16 -18.11 1.70
CA ASN A 196 -23.40 -17.85 3.13
C ASN A 196 -22.10 -17.83 3.94
N GLN A 197 -21.14 -18.71 3.63
CA GLN A 197 -19.83 -18.71 4.27
C GLN A 197 -19.02 -17.45 3.92
N LEU A 198 -19.10 -16.99 2.67
CA LEU A 198 -18.47 -15.75 2.22
C LEU A 198 -19.06 -14.55 2.96
N GLU A 199 -20.38 -14.45 3.04
CA GLU A 199 -21.10 -13.39 3.75
C GLU A 199 -20.71 -13.36 5.24
N ALA A 200 -20.68 -14.53 5.89
CA ALA A 200 -20.24 -14.63 7.28
C ALA A 200 -18.79 -14.17 7.49
N LYS A 201 -17.88 -14.49 6.55
CA LYS A 201 -16.49 -14.06 6.59
C LYS A 201 -16.33 -12.57 6.31
N GLU A 202 -17.13 -12.03 5.40
CA GLU A 202 -17.16 -10.59 5.12
C GLU A 202 -17.64 -9.81 6.36
N GLU A 203 -18.66 -10.32 7.06
CA GLU A 203 -19.13 -9.73 8.30
C GLU A 203 -18.07 -9.78 9.41
N GLU A 204 -17.36 -10.90 9.55
CA GLU A 204 -16.24 -11.03 10.49
C GLU A 204 -15.12 -10.01 10.18
N VAL A 205 -14.77 -9.85 8.90
CA VAL A 205 -13.79 -8.84 8.47
C VAL A 205 -14.29 -7.42 8.75
N ARG A 206 -15.58 -7.15 8.53
CA ARG A 206 -16.18 -5.85 8.85
C ARG A 206 -16.09 -5.56 10.35
N GLN A 207 -16.42 -6.53 11.20
CA GLN A 207 -16.30 -6.42 12.65
C GLN A 207 -14.85 -6.21 13.10
N LEU A 208 -13.90 -6.98 12.56
CA LEU A 208 -12.47 -6.80 12.89
C LEU A 208 -11.94 -5.44 12.43
N THR A 209 -12.38 -4.97 11.27
CA THR A 209 -12.03 -3.64 10.75
C THR A 209 -12.63 -2.53 11.62
N GLU A 210 -13.87 -2.69 12.07
CA GLU A 210 -14.51 -1.78 13.02
C GLU A 210 -13.78 -1.80 14.38
N GLN A 211 -13.40 -2.97 14.88
CA GLN A 211 -12.60 -3.09 16.11
C GLN A 211 -11.24 -2.41 15.97
N LEU A 212 -10.53 -2.60 14.85
CA LEU A 212 -9.27 -1.90 14.57
C LEU A 212 -9.46 -0.38 14.47
N ASN A 213 -10.54 0.08 13.85
CA ASN A 213 -10.89 1.49 13.80
C ASN A 213 -11.23 2.02 15.19
N ASN A 214 -11.95 1.27 16.02
CA ASN A 214 -12.28 1.65 17.40
C ASN A 214 -11.03 1.69 18.29
N VAL A 215 -10.08 0.76 18.12
CA VAL A 215 -8.78 0.80 18.81
C VAL A 215 -7.92 1.96 18.30
N SER A 216 -7.92 2.23 17.00
CA SER A 216 -7.20 3.37 16.41
C SER A 216 -7.80 4.72 16.82
N THR A 217 -9.12 4.81 16.95
CA THR A 217 -9.81 6.00 17.46
C THR A 217 -9.62 6.17 18.96
N ASN A 218 -9.61 5.11 19.77
CA ASN A 218 -9.22 5.17 21.18
C ASN A 218 -7.75 5.63 21.36
N LEU A 219 -6.82 5.14 20.55
CA LEU A 219 -5.42 5.63 20.53
C LEU A 219 -5.33 7.11 20.10
N ASN A 220 -6.19 7.52 19.17
CA ASN A 220 -6.31 8.92 18.78
C ASN A 220 -7.04 9.77 19.83
N ASP A 221 -7.96 9.24 20.64
CA ASP A 221 -8.66 9.99 21.69
C ASP A 221 -7.79 10.18 22.92
N GLU A 222 -6.95 9.21 23.29
CA GLU A 222 -5.84 9.44 24.24
C GLU A 222 -4.86 10.50 23.69
N SER A 223 -4.56 10.46 22.39
CA SER A 223 -3.71 11.48 21.75
C SER A 223 -4.41 12.84 21.53
N ARG A 224 -5.75 12.91 21.58
CA ARG A 224 -6.54 14.14 21.37
C ARG A 224 -7.01 14.78 22.68
N LEU A 225 -7.13 14.01 23.75
CA LEU A 225 -7.24 14.57 25.12
C LEU A 225 -5.92 15.21 25.56
N ASP A 226 -4.77 14.72 25.09
CA ASP A 226 -3.48 15.34 25.38
C ASP A 226 -3.20 16.64 24.58
N ASN A 227 -3.90 16.87 23.47
CA ASN A 227 -3.70 18.08 22.66
C ASN A 227 -4.61 19.27 23.04
N ALA A 228 -5.51 19.08 24.02
CA ALA A 228 -6.24 20.18 24.68
C ALA A 228 -5.61 20.60 26.03
N HIS A 229 -4.53 19.93 26.45
CA HIS A 229 -3.85 20.18 27.72
C HIS A 229 -2.39 20.64 27.56
N SER A 230 -2.12 21.53 26.60
CA SER A 230 -1.01 22.47 26.81
C SER A 230 -1.44 23.56 27.78
N LEU A 231 -0.91 23.44 29.01
CA LEU A 231 -0.65 24.52 29.98
C LEU A 231 -1.79 25.07 30.84
N ARG A 232 -2.38 24.22 31.68
CA ARG A 232 -2.83 24.71 33.00
C ARG A 232 -2.34 23.80 34.12
N HIS A 233 -1.03 23.88 34.38
CA HIS A 233 -0.47 23.37 35.62
C HIS A 233 -1.27 23.94 36.80
N VAL A 234 -1.75 23.06 37.68
CA VAL A 234 -2.17 23.45 39.03
C VAL A 234 -0.99 24.22 39.64
N PRO A 235 -1.17 25.45 40.17
CA PRO A 235 -0.09 26.14 40.83
C PRO A 235 0.39 25.27 41.98
N LEU A 236 1.66 24.87 41.94
CA LEU A 236 2.28 24.18 43.06
C LEU A 236 2.11 25.05 44.32
N PRO A 237 1.79 24.45 45.49
CA PRO A 237 1.69 25.21 46.72
C PRO A 237 3.01 25.97 46.95
N PRO A 238 2.96 27.25 47.36
CA PRO A 238 4.16 28.05 47.54
C PRO A 238 5.07 27.33 48.55
N LEU A 239 6.28 26.99 48.10
CA LEU A 239 7.28 26.36 48.94
C LEU A 239 7.54 27.28 50.14
N THR A 240 7.56 26.70 51.34
CA THR A 240 8.00 27.40 52.54
C THR A 240 9.39 28.01 52.27
N PRO A 241 9.61 29.30 52.58
CA PRO A 241 10.91 29.94 52.35
C PRO A 241 12.01 29.11 53.00
N LEU A 242 13.00 28.69 52.22
CA LEU A 242 14.20 28.09 52.76
C LEU A 242 14.97 29.20 53.48
N GLU A 243 14.93 29.20 54.82
CA GLU A 243 15.86 30.00 55.61
C GLU A 243 17.26 29.48 55.34
N MET A 244 18.07 30.27 54.64
CA MET A 244 19.49 29.98 54.53
C MET A 244 20.12 30.16 55.92
N PRO A 245 20.92 29.19 56.41
CA PRO A 245 21.67 29.39 57.63
C PRO A 245 22.58 30.62 57.48
N LEU A 246 22.50 31.53 58.47
CA LEU A 246 23.41 32.67 58.58
C LEU A 246 24.80 32.13 58.89
N PHE A 247 25.63 32.00 57.86
CA PHE A 247 27.05 31.76 58.02
C PHE A 247 27.73 33.08 58.38
N ASP A 248 28.10 33.25 59.64
CA ASP A 248 28.96 34.34 60.10
C ASP A 248 30.40 34.09 59.63
N PHE A 249 30.75 34.62 58.44
CA PHE A 249 32.12 34.61 57.93
C PHE A 249 32.99 35.74 58.52
N THR A 250 32.52 36.44 59.55
CA THR A 250 33.32 37.43 60.29
C THR A 250 33.70 36.87 61.66
N SER A 251 34.52 35.84 61.66
CA SER A 251 35.35 35.49 62.83
C SER A 251 36.80 35.68 62.42
N THR A 252 37.34 36.82 62.82
CA THR A 252 38.79 37.11 62.87
C THR A 252 39.48 36.21 63.86
#